data_AF-A0A165ZWU7-F1
#
_entry.id   AF-A0A165ZWU7-F1
#
_cell.length_a   1.000
_cell.length_b   1.000
_cell.length_c   1.000
_cell.angle_alpha   90.00
_cell.angle_beta   90.00
_cell.angle_gamma   90.00
#
_symmetry.space_group_name_H-M   'P 1'
#
loop_
_entity.id
_entity.type
_entity.pdbx_description
1 polymer ?
#
loop_
_entity_poly.entity_id
_entity_poly.type
_entity_poly.pdbx_seq_one_letter_code
_entity_poly.pdbx_strand_id
1 'polypeptide(L)'
;MGRRAKQSTPAPPARRLTRLRLRNATAQFATFPLEIVRPIVTMTAQNNIGDYPRWVAQTLALVCREFQAAVEPVLIDTVRITSKNQQSILSQMGRFEHTRHFISHDHKCKQFPPLRSLVSFTGRGKGLNVIITAGCKPSHLTLGRASWGYRGVMVSVTHLHLQYANLPINWEIKSFPNLTHIVLSLEYDSQRHFNDIAINVSHLLSPTLKLQRILIRPYHMPPETVSIVASRLQKVADETHDTRLWIDDTPITGADWRKKAKEHLLYEEANEQETVWYSGRQMWGEL
;
A
#
# COMPACT_ATOMS: atom_id res chain seq x y z
N MET A 1 20.64 35.85 -18.02
CA MET A 1 19.21 35.62 -17.67
C MET A 1 19.15 35.16 -16.21
N GLY A 2 18.81 36.07 -15.29
CA GLY A 2 18.80 35.79 -13.84
C GLY A 2 17.55 35.06 -13.38
N ARG A 3 17.71 33.91 -12.70
CA ARG A 3 16.61 33.17 -12.08
C ARG A 3 16.10 33.94 -10.86
N ARG A 4 14.87 34.47 -10.96
CA ARG A 4 14.12 35.09 -9.86
C ARG A 4 13.81 34.01 -8.82
N ALA A 5 14.42 34.10 -7.64
CA ALA A 5 14.12 33.23 -6.51
C ALA A 5 12.65 33.41 -6.09
N LYS A 6 11.89 32.32 -5.99
CA LYS A 6 10.53 32.34 -5.42
C LYS A 6 10.64 32.72 -3.94
N GLN A 7 10.11 33.89 -3.56
CA GLN A 7 9.95 34.29 -2.17
C GLN A 7 9.01 33.28 -1.49
N SER A 8 9.51 32.57 -0.48
CA SER A 8 8.70 31.68 0.35
C SER A 8 7.79 32.52 1.23
N THR A 9 6.48 32.35 1.10
CA THR A 9 5.48 32.96 1.98
C THR A 9 5.75 32.51 3.42
N PRO A 10 5.96 33.43 4.38
CA PRO A 10 6.20 33.06 5.77
C PRO A 10 4.98 32.34 6.32
N ALA A 11 5.20 31.17 6.94
CA ALA A 11 4.15 30.42 7.60
C ALA A 11 3.43 31.33 8.63
N PRO A 12 2.09 31.30 8.71
CA PRO A 12 1.37 32.12 9.68
C PRO A 12 1.87 31.80 11.09
N PRO A 13 2.13 32.82 11.93
CA PRO A 13 2.66 32.60 13.26
C PRO A 13 1.70 31.72 14.05
N ALA A 14 2.20 30.60 14.57
CA ALA A 14 1.43 29.72 15.43
C ALA A 14 0.84 30.56 16.57
N ARG A 15 -0.49 30.78 16.55
CA ARG A 15 -1.19 31.54 17.58
C ARG A 15 -1.01 30.81 18.90
N ARG A 16 -0.05 31.27 19.70
CA ARG A 16 0.22 30.75 21.04
C ARG A 16 -1.03 30.97 21.88
N LEU A 17 -1.77 29.90 22.16
CA LEU A 17 -2.94 29.97 23.04
C LEU A 17 -2.46 30.47 24.41
N THR A 18 -3.13 31.51 24.93
CA THR A 18 -2.85 32.00 26.28
C THR A 18 -3.22 30.92 27.30
N ARG A 19 -2.50 30.85 28.43
CA ARG A 19 -2.74 29.84 29.49
C ARG A 19 -4.21 29.79 29.94
N LEU A 20 -4.90 30.92 29.91
CA LEU A 20 -6.33 31.03 30.24
C LEU A 20 -7.22 30.29 29.22
N ARG A 21 -6.97 30.47 27.91
CA ARG A 21 -7.71 29.77 26.86
C ARG A 21 -7.47 28.26 26.90
N LEU A 22 -6.26 27.83 27.24
CA LEU A 22 -5.95 26.42 27.42
C LEU A 22 -6.79 25.81 28.55
N ARG A 23 -6.81 26.46 29.72
CA ARG A 23 -7.62 26.00 30.87
C ARG A 23 -9.12 25.92 30.55
N ASN A 24 -9.66 26.94 29.89
CA ASN A 24 -11.08 26.97 29.51
C ASN A 24 -11.40 25.87 28.49
N ALA A 25 -10.52 25.64 27.51
CA ALA A 25 -10.68 24.54 26.56
C ALA A 25 -10.61 23.17 27.24
N THR A 26 -9.71 22.97 28.21
CA THR A 26 -9.63 21.71 28.98
C THR A 26 -10.90 21.47 29.80
N ALA A 27 -11.44 22.51 30.44
CA ALA A 27 -12.69 22.40 31.21
C ALA A 27 -13.89 22.08 30.31
N GLN A 28 -13.98 22.72 29.13
CA GLN A 28 -15.01 22.40 28.15
C GLN A 28 -14.85 20.98 27.61
N PHE A 29 -13.63 20.55 27.28
CA PHE A 29 -13.38 19.20 26.77
C PHE A 29 -13.79 18.11 27.77
N ALA A 30 -13.58 18.34 29.07
CA ALA A 30 -14.01 17.44 30.13
C ALA A 30 -15.54 17.28 30.23
N THR A 31 -16.32 18.19 29.65
CA THR A 31 -17.80 18.11 29.65
C THR A 31 -18.37 17.35 28.45
N PHE A 32 -17.55 16.97 27.46
CA PHE A 32 -18.04 16.21 26.32
C PHE A 32 -18.33 14.75 26.70
N PRO A 33 -19.46 14.19 26.26
CA PRO A 33 -19.73 12.76 26.38
C PRO A 33 -18.64 11.93 25.69
N LEU A 34 -18.23 10.82 26.33
CA LEU A 34 -17.19 9.93 25.80
C LEU A 34 -17.58 9.34 24.44
N GLU A 35 -18.88 9.19 24.20
CA GLU A 35 -19.48 8.74 22.96
C GLU A 35 -19.16 9.67 21.78
N ILE A 36 -18.91 10.96 22.03
CA ILE A 36 -18.50 11.93 21.01
C ILE A 36 -16.98 11.98 20.91
N VAL A 37 -16.29 11.93 22.05
CA VAL A 37 -14.82 12.01 22.09
C VAL A 37 -14.17 10.82 21.39
N ARG A 38 -14.67 9.59 21.61
CA ARG A 38 -14.07 8.37 21.05
C ARG A 38 -14.05 8.36 19.51
N PRO A 39 -15.17 8.62 18.79
CA PRO A 39 -15.14 8.74 17.33
C PRO A 39 -14.20 9.83 16.82
N ILE A 40 -14.14 11.00 17.47
CA ILE A 40 -13.24 12.08 17.08
C ILE A 40 -11.79 11.63 17.21
N VAL A 41 -11.42 11.01 18.32
CA VAL A 41 -10.05 10.51 18.57
C VAL A 41 -9.69 9.40 17.57
N THR A 42 -10.60 8.44 17.34
CA THR A 42 -10.37 7.36 16.37
C THR A 42 -10.21 7.90 14.96
N MET A 43 -11.09 8.80 14.50
CA MET A 43 -10.99 9.44 13.19
C MET A 43 -9.72 10.29 13.06
N THR A 44 -9.35 11.01 14.13
CA THR A 44 -8.09 11.77 14.16
C THR A 44 -6.89 10.84 14.04
N ALA A 45 -6.90 9.69 14.74
CA ALA A 45 -5.84 8.69 14.62
C ALA A 45 -5.77 8.12 13.20
N GLN A 46 -6.90 7.73 12.62
CA GLN A 46 -6.99 7.19 11.25
C GLN A 46 -6.47 8.17 10.21
N ASN A 47 -6.83 9.45 10.32
CA ASN A 47 -6.39 10.48 9.37
C ASN A 47 -4.89 10.83 9.50
N ASN A 48 -4.24 10.48 10.61
CA ASN A 48 -2.86 10.89 10.88
C ASN A 48 -1.88 9.72 11.01
N ILE A 49 -2.35 8.46 11.06
CA ILE A 49 -1.48 7.28 11.26
C ILE A 49 -0.45 7.13 10.15
N GLY A 50 -0.80 7.53 8.93
CA GLY A 50 0.08 7.49 7.78
C GLY A 50 1.25 8.44 7.81
N ASP A 51 0.96 9.71 8.06
CA ASP A 51 1.95 10.78 8.00
C ASP A 51 2.70 10.93 9.34
N TYR A 52 2.01 10.71 10.45
CA TYR A 52 2.51 10.99 11.80
C TYR A 52 2.32 9.81 12.79
N PRO A 53 2.76 8.58 12.47
CA PRO A 53 2.53 7.41 13.33
C PRO A 53 3.10 7.55 14.74
N ARG A 54 4.24 8.26 14.89
CA ARG A 54 4.82 8.55 16.20
C ARG A 54 3.96 9.48 17.04
N TRP A 55 3.35 10.50 16.43
CA TRP A 55 2.47 11.41 17.14
C TRP A 55 1.21 10.67 17.62
N VAL A 56 0.63 9.82 16.76
CA VAL A 56 -0.51 8.98 17.15
C VAL A 56 -0.14 8.07 18.33
N ALA A 57 0.99 7.38 18.25
CA ALA A 57 1.42 6.42 19.27
C ALA A 57 1.94 7.04 20.58
N GLN A 58 2.67 8.16 20.51
CA GLN A 58 3.39 8.73 21.67
C GLN A 58 2.70 9.97 22.25
N THR A 59 1.84 10.63 21.49
CA THR A 59 1.12 11.81 21.97
C THR A 59 -0.34 11.49 22.18
N LEU A 60 -1.04 11.02 21.14
CA LEU A 60 -2.49 10.82 21.21
C LEU A 60 -2.87 9.63 22.12
N ALA A 61 -2.21 8.49 21.95
CA ALA A 61 -2.49 7.29 22.75
C ALA A 61 -2.09 7.42 24.23
N LEU A 62 -1.21 8.36 24.59
CA LEU A 62 -0.73 8.55 25.97
C LEU A 62 -1.51 9.60 26.76
N VAL A 63 -2.54 10.23 26.17
CA VAL A 63 -3.35 11.26 26.86
C VAL A 63 -4.07 10.67 28.08
N CYS A 64 -4.83 9.59 27.88
CA CYS A 64 -5.54 8.87 28.92
C CYS A 64 -5.94 7.46 28.42
N ARG A 65 -6.49 6.62 29.32
CA ARG A 65 -6.90 5.25 28.99
C ARG A 65 -7.98 5.18 27.89
N GLU A 66 -8.94 6.11 27.89
CA GLU A 66 -9.98 6.14 26.86
C GLU A 66 -9.41 6.46 25.47
N PHE A 67 -8.46 7.39 25.40
CA PHE A 67 -7.77 7.71 24.15
C PHE A 67 -6.93 6.53 23.70
N GLN A 68 -6.21 5.89 24.61
CA GLN A 68 -5.46 4.68 24.31
C GLN A 68 -6.38 3.60 23.72
N ALA A 69 -7.52 3.33 24.34
CA ALA A 69 -8.49 2.33 23.86
C ALA A 69 -9.08 2.69 22.49
N ALA A 70 -9.28 3.98 22.20
CA ALA A 70 -9.77 4.46 20.91
C ALA A 70 -8.70 4.40 19.80
N VAL A 71 -7.43 4.61 20.15
CA VAL A 71 -6.30 4.70 19.21
C VAL A 71 -5.63 3.36 18.97
N GLU A 72 -5.61 2.48 19.97
CA GLU A 72 -4.90 1.20 19.89
C GLU A 72 -5.35 0.33 18.71
N PRO A 73 -6.66 0.12 18.45
CA PRO A 73 -7.10 -0.60 17.26
C PRO A 73 -6.53 -0.02 15.96
N VAL A 74 -6.46 1.30 15.84
CA VAL A 74 -5.89 2.00 14.67
C VAL A 74 -4.39 1.73 14.54
N LEU A 75 -3.66 1.73 15.66
CA LEU A 75 -2.21 1.46 15.68
C LEU A 75 -1.86 0.01 15.33
N ILE A 76 -2.71 -0.95 15.68
CA ILE A 76 -2.46 -2.38 15.46
C ILE A 76 -3.12 -2.92 14.18
N ASP A 77 -4.02 -2.14 13.55
CA ASP A 77 -4.68 -2.51 12.30
C ASP A 77 -3.66 -2.80 11.18
N THR A 78 -2.64 -1.94 11.09
CA THR A 78 -1.48 -2.11 10.20
C THR A 78 -0.18 -2.26 10.98
N VAL A 79 0.47 -3.43 10.88
CA VAL A 79 1.74 -3.72 11.55
C VAL A 79 2.87 -3.82 10.55
N ARG A 80 3.95 -3.07 10.81
CA ARG A 80 5.18 -3.09 10.03
C ARG A 80 6.32 -3.75 10.81
N ILE A 81 6.80 -4.90 10.34
CA ILE A 81 8.01 -5.54 10.87
C ILE A 81 9.24 -5.12 10.05
N THR A 82 10.26 -4.71 10.80
CA THR A 82 11.60 -4.38 10.35
C THR A 82 12.60 -5.06 11.28
N SER A 83 13.86 -5.16 10.84
CA SER A 83 14.94 -5.69 11.69
C SER A 83 15.12 -4.91 13.01
N LYS A 84 14.68 -3.65 13.06
CA LYS A 84 14.83 -2.78 14.24
C LYS A 84 13.76 -3.02 15.31
N ASN A 85 12.57 -3.48 14.93
CA ASN A 85 11.44 -3.62 15.85
C ASN A 85 10.90 -5.05 15.97
N GLN A 86 11.47 -6.01 15.21
CA GLN A 86 11.04 -7.41 15.23
C GLN A 86 10.99 -7.97 16.65
N GLN A 87 12.05 -7.80 17.45
CA GLN A 87 12.10 -8.37 18.81
C GLN A 87 11.01 -7.79 19.73
N SER A 88 10.74 -6.49 19.63
CA SER A 88 9.69 -5.82 20.42
C SER A 88 8.28 -6.27 20.01
N ILE A 89 8.07 -6.60 18.73
CA ILE A 89 6.79 -7.14 18.24
C ILE A 89 6.62 -8.58 18.71
N LEU A 90 7.70 -9.39 18.63
CA LEU A 90 7.68 -10.78 19.08
C LEU A 90 7.55 -10.93 20.61
N SER A 91 7.93 -9.93 21.41
CA SER A 91 7.66 -9.98 22.85
C SER A 91 6.20 -9.67 23.21
N GLN A 92 5.39 -9.21 22.26
CA GLN A 92 3.99 -8.81 22.45
C GLN A 92 3.04 -9.52 21.48
N MET A 93 3.28 -10.80 21.16
CA MET A 93 2.55 -11.52 20.09
C MET A 93 1.02 -11.44 20.21
N GLY A 94 0.47 -11.57 21.43
CA GLY A 94 -0.98 -11.54 21.65
C GLY A 94 -1.65 -10.21 21.29
N ARG A 95 -0.89 -9.11 21.26
CA ARG A 95 -1.41 -7.78 20.94
C ARG A 95 -1.82 -7.64 19.47
N PHE A 96 -1.23 -8.44 18.59
CA PHE A 96 -1.39 -8.31 17.13
C PHE A 96 -2.39 -9.32 16.54
N GLU A 97 -3.19 -9.97 17.37
CA GLU A 97 -4.18 -10.96 16.92
C GLU A 97 -5.19 -10.39 15.91
N HIS A 98 -5.55 -9.13 16.11
CA HIS A 98 -6.53 -8.39 15.32
C HIS A 98 -5.93 -7.59 14.16
N THR A 99 -4.63 -7.71 13.91
CA THR A 99 -3.97 -7.01 12.79
C THR A 99 -4.54 -7.49 11.47
N ARG A 100 -5.05 -6.54 10.68
CA ARG A 100 -5.64 -6.80 9.36
C ARG A 100 -4.61 -6.68 8.24
N HIS A 101 -3.63 -5.81 8.42
CA HIS A 101 -2.66 -5.49 7.39
C HIS A 101 -1.24 -5.68 7.91
N PHE A 102 -0.46 -6.49 7.23
CA PHE A 102 0.87 -6.85 7.70
C PHE A 102 1.95 -6.61 6.67
N ILE A 103 2.94 -5.79 7.02
CA ILE A 103 4.03 -5.35 6.14
C ILE A 103 5.37 -5.87 6.66
N SER A 104 6.02 -6.73 5.89
CA SER A 104 7.31 -7.33 6.23
C SER A 104 8.40 -6.88 5.25
N HIS A 105 9.24 -5.93 5.68
CA HIS A 105 10.43 -5.56 4.90
C HIS A 105 11.67 -6.38 5.27
N ASP A 106 11.65 -7.07 6.40
CA ASP A 106 12.78 -7.90 6.81
C ASP A 106 12.72 -9.28 6.14
N HIS A 107 13.78 -9.59 5.38
CA HIS A 107 13.95 -10.88 4.72
C HIS A 107 14.43 -11.99 5.68
N LYS A 108 14.82 -11.62 6.90
CA LYS A 108 15.29 -12.53 7.95
C LYS A 108 14.21 -12.85 8.97
N CYS A 109 13.01 -12.27 8.86
CA CYS A 109 11.92 -12.54 9.78
C CYS A 109 11.46 -13.99 9.62
N LYS A 110 11.71 -14.82 10.64
CA LYS A 110 11.35 -16.26 10.68
C LYS A 110 10.11 -16.54 11.53
N GLN A 111 9.62 -15.54 12.26
CA GLN A 111 8.54 -15.68 13.20
C GLN A 111 7.59 -14.50 13.01
N PHE A 112 6.30 -14.78 13.07
CA PHE A 112 5.26 -13.78 12.96
C PHE A 112 4.29 -13.95 14.14
N PRO A 113 3.69 -12.86 14.63
CA PRO A 113 2.60 -12.97 15.59
C PRO A 113 1.43 -13.77 14.99
N PRO A 114 0.51 -14.30 15.81
CA PRO A 114 -0.69 -14.96 15.31
C PRO A 114 -1.61 -13.91 14.66
N LEU A 115 -1.57 -13.78 13.34
CA LEU A 115 -2.36 -12.77 12.60
C LEU A 115 -3.72 -13.37 12.17
N ARG A 116 -4.64 -13.57 13.12
CA ARG A 116 -5.90 -14.29 12.86
C ARG A 116 -6.85 -13.52 11.96
N SER A 117 -6.80 -12.19 12.02
CA SER A 117 -7.63 -11.30 11.21
C SER A 117 -6.92 -10.81 9.94
N LEU A 118 -5.85 -11.48 9.49
CA LEU A 118 -5.03 -11.01 8.39
C LEU A 118 -5.82 -10.95 7.06
N VAL A 119 -5.97 -9.73 6.54
CA VAL A 119 -6.60 -9.41 5.26
C VAL A 119 -5.55 -9.20 4.17
N SER A 120 -4.50 -8.41 4.47
CA SER A 120 -3.44 -8.10 3.50
C SER A 120 -2.06 -8.46 4.01
N PHE A 121 -1.21 -8.93 3.10
CA PHE A 121 0.21 -9.12 3.35
C PHE A 121 1.05 -8.39 2.31
N THR A 122 1.99 -7.56 2.77
CA THR A 122 3.01 -6.90 1.95
C THR A 122 4.39 -7.43 2.32
N GLY A 123 5.16 -7.94 1.37
CA GLY A 123 6.52 -8.40 1.66
C GLY A 123 7.16 -9.21 0.53
N ARG A 124 7.98 -10.19 0.90
CA ARG A 124 8.65 -11.12 -0.04
C ARG A 124 8.09 -12.53 0.12
N GLY A 125 8.28 -13.37 -0.91
CA GLY A 125 7.78 -14.75 -0.92
C GLY A 125 8.23 -15.61 0.29
N LYS A 126 9.45 -15.38 0.81
CA LYS A 126 9.90 -16.06 2.04
C LYS A 126 9.04 -15.73 3.26
N GLY A 127 8.69 -14.46 3.48
CA GLY A 127 7.84 -14.06 4.60
C GLY A 127 6.42 -14.59 4.45
N LEU A 128 5.91 -14.57 3.21
CA LEU A 128 4.62 -15.15 2.86
C LEU A 128 4.54 -16.65 3.20
N ASN A 129 5.57 -17.44 2.89
CA ASN A 129 5.65 -18.86 3.28
C ASN A 129 5.45 -19.05 4.78
N VAL A 130 6.09 -18.22 5.62
CA VAL A 130 5.99 -18.35 7.08
C VAL A 130 4.57 -18.03 7.55
N ILE A 131 3.96 -16.97 7.03
CA ILE A 131 2.60 -16.56 7.41
C ILE A 131 1.56 -17.60 7.01
N ILE A 132 1.69 -18.20 5.82
CA ILE A 132 0.83 -19.30 5.37
C ILE A 132 1.05 -20.55 6.23
N THR A 133 2.31 -20.89 6.55
CA THR A 133 2.64 -22.00 7.45
C THR A 133 2.05 -21.78 8.85
N ALA A 134 1.92 -20.52 9.29
CA ALA A 134 1.23 -20.15 10.52
C ALA A 134 -0.31 -20.21 10.41
N GLY A 135 -0.86 -20.68 9.28
CA GLY A 135 -2.30 -20.85 9.06
C GLY A 135 -3.03 -19.59 8.60
N CYS A 136 -2.32 -18.49 8.34
CA CYS A 136 -2.95 -17.26 7.87
C CYS A 136 -3.32 -17.37 6.38
N LYS A 137 -4.42 -16.72 6.00
CA LYS A 137 -5.00 -16.80 4.65
C LYS A 137 -5.36 -15.40 4.13
N PRO A 138 -4.36 -14.57 3.81
CA PRO A 138 -4.64 -13.22 3.29
C PRO A 138 -5.43 -13.29 1.98
N SER A 139 -6.29 -12.31 1.77
CA SER A 139 -7.03 -12.13 0.51
C SER A 139 -6.33 -11.16 -0.44
N HIS A 140 -5.51 -10.25 0.10
CA HIS A 140 -4.72 -9.28 -0.65
C HIS A 140 -3.23 -9.54 -0.44
N LEU A 141 -2.47 -9.58 -1.54
CA LEU A 141 -1.03 -9.77 -1.48
C LEU A 141 -0.30 -8.67 -2.26
N THR A 142 0.70 -8.08 -1.63
CA THR A 142 1.68 -7.20 -2.28
C THR A 142 3.07 -7.82 -2.16
N LEU A 143 3.63 -8.23 -3.29
CA LEU A 143 4.91 -8.93 -3.35
C LEU A 143 5.96 -8.05 -4.03
N GLY A 144 7.01 -7.70 -3.28
CA GLY A 144 8.21 -7.08 -3.81
C GLY A 144 9.03 -8.03 -4.68
N ARG A 145 9.85 -7.49 -5.59
CA ARG A 145 10.78 -8.17 -6.52
C ARG A 145 10.65 -9.69 -6.51
N ALA A 146 9.96 -10.20 -7.53
CA ALA A 146 9.66 -11.57 -7.98
C ALA A 146 10.49 -12.75 -7.40
N SER A 147 10.68 -12.81 -6.09
CA SER A 147 11.27 -13.94 -5.38
C SER A 147 10.13 -14.89 -5.03
N TRP A 148 9.62 -15.53 -6.08
CA TRP A 148 8.62 -16.58 -6.03
C TRP A 148 9.23 -17.86 -5.47
N GLY A 149 9.55 -17.82 -4.17
CA GLY A 149 9.91 -19.00 -3.40
C GLY A 149 8.70 -19.69 -2.78
N TYR A 150 7.49 -19.26 -3.10
CA TYR A 150 6.27 -19.92 -2.67
C TYR A 150 5.97 -21.10 -3.59
N ARG A 151 5.64 -22.23 -3.00
CA ARG A 151 5.17 -23.43 -3.70
C ARG A 151 3.85 -23.84 -3.07
N GLY A 152 2.75 -23.59 -3.77
CA GLY A 152 1.42 -23.97 -3.31
C GLY A 152 0.30 -23.26 -4.06
N VAL A 153 -0.93 -23.50 -3.64
CA VAL A 153 -2.13 -22.86 -4.19
C VAL A 153 -2.74 -21.96 -3.11
N MET A 154 -2.89 -20.68 -3.42
CA MET A 154 -3.50 -19.68 -2.54
C MET A 154 -4.93 -19.39 -2.96
N VAL A 155 -5.85 -20.23 -2.48
CA VAL A 155 -7.27 -20.11 -2.81
C VAL A 155 -7.91 -18.86 -2.19
N SER A 156 -7.38 -18.33 -1.09
CA SER A 156 -7.93 -17.13 -0.43
C SER A 156 -7.65 -15.83 -1.17
N VAL A 157 -6.63 -15.81 -2.04
CA VAL A 157 -6.13 -14.57 -2.65
C VAL A 157 -7.01 -14.17 -3.81
N THR A 158 -7.56 -12.96 -3.71
CA THR A 158 -8.40 -12.32 -4.72
C THR A 158 -7.70 -11.15 -5.41
N HIS A 159 -6.71 -10.56 -4.74
CA HIS A 159 -5.98 -9.37 -5.20
C HIS A 159 -4.46 -9.59 -5.08
N LEU A 160 -3.73 -9.38 -6.17
CA LEU A 160 -2.28 -9.56 -6.23
C LEU A 160 -1.60 -8.32 -6.80
N HIS A 161 -0.70 -7.70 -6.04
CA HIS A 161 0.11 -6.57 -6.45
C HIS A 161 1.57 -6.99 -6.53
N LEU A 162 2.13 -6.94 -7.72
CA LEU A 162 3.53 -7.25 -7.97
C LEU A 162 4.31 -5.94 -8.10
N GLN A 163 5.12 -5.66 -7.08
CA GLN A 163 6.02 -4.54 -7.10
C GLN A 163 7.32 -4.92 -7.78
N TYR A 164 7.81 -4.04 -8.64
CA TYR A 164 9.01 -4.29 -9.44
C TYR A 164 8.86 -5.54 -10.31
N ALA A 165 7.70 -5.66 -10.95
CA ALA A 165 7.36 -6.80 -11.77
C ALA A 165 8.23 -6.82 -13.03
N ASN A 166 9.11 -7.82 -13.12
CA ASN A 166 9.57 -8.34 -14.41
C ASN A 166 8.60 -9.48 -14.71
N LEU A 167 7.76 -9.35 -15.73
CA LEU A 167 6.79 -10.37 -16.12
C LEU A 167 7.47 -11.41 -17.01
N PRO A 168 7.85 -12.61 -16.53
CA PRO A 168 8.09 -13.72 -17.44
C PRO A 168 6.76 -14.30 -17.92
N ILE A 169 6.75 -14.74 -19.19
CA ILE A 169 5.62 -15.35 -19.91
C ILE A 169 5.03 -16.59 -19.18
N ASN A 170 5.79 -17.22 -18.26
CA ASN A 170 5.42 -18.46 -17.56
C ASN A 170 5.08 -18.26 -16.08
N TRP A 171 4.37 -17.19 -15.74
CA TRP A 171 4.03 -16.92 -14.34
C TRP A 171 2.85 -17.77 -13.85
N GLU A 172 2.95 -18.26 -12.62
CA GLU A 172 2.05 -19.24 -11.99
C GLU A 172 0.70 -18.64 -11.56
N ILE A 173 -0.05 -18.01 -12.45
CA ILE A 173 -1.44 -17.55 -12.13
C ILE A 173 -2.28 -18.69 -11.59
N LYS A 174 -2.00 -19.91 -12.04
CA LYS A 174 -2.65 -21.14 -11.59
C LYS A 174 -2.54 -21.36 -10.08
N SER A 175 -1.52 -20.78 -9.43
CA SER A 175 -1.37 -20.78 -7.97
C SER A 175 -2.41 -19.88 -7.26
N PHE A 176 -3.18 -19.07 -7.99
CA PHE A 176 -4.19 -18.13 -7.47
C PHE A 176 -5.55 -18.33 -8.19
N PRO A 177 -6.26 -19.43 -7.92
CA PRO A 177 -7.48 -19.80 -8.68
C PRO A 177 -8.66 -18.82 -8.52
N ASN A 178 -8.66 -18.01 -7.46
CA ASN A 178 -9.70 -17.01 -7.17
C ASN A 178 -9.23 -15.57 -7.44
N LEU A 179 -8.11 -15.40 -8.14
CA LEU A 179 -7.59 -14.08 -8.47
C LEU A 179 -8.55 -13.33 -9.39
N THR A 180 -8.95 -12.14 -8.97
CA THR A 180 -9.84 -11.23 -9.72
C THR A 180 -9.14 -9.94 -10.10
N HIS A 181 -8.20 -9.48 -9.27
CA HIS A 181 -7.50 -8.21 -9.48
C HIS A 181 -5.99 -8.41 -9.48
N ILE A 182 -5.32 -7.82 -10.46
CA ILE A 182 -3.86 -7.76 -10.48
C ILE A 182 -3.36 -6.33 -10.70
N VAL A 183 -2.34 -5.95 -9.94
CA VAL A 183 -1.60 -4.70 -10.09
C VAL A 183 -0.15 -5.02 -10.40
N LEU A 184 0.39 -4.42 -11.45
CA LEU A 184 1.76 -4.64 -11.92
C LEU A 184 2.51 -3.32 -11.88
N SER A 185 3.32 -3.10 -10.84
CA SER A 185 4.21 -1.95 -10.76
C SER A 185 5.54 -2.27 -11.45
N LEU A 186 5.75 -1.66 -12.60
CA LEU A 186 6.88 -1.97 -13.46
C LEU A 186 8.17 -1.27 -13.00
N GLU A 187 9.32 -1.91 -13.19
CA GLU A 187 10.67 -1.34 -12.94
C GLU A 187 11.39 -1.04 -14.26
N TYR A 188 12.15 0.05 -14.34
CA TYR A 188 12.84 0.53 -15.55
C TYR A 188 14.03 -0.33 -16.02
N ASP A 189 14.22 -1.55 -15.49
CA ASP A 189 15.53 -2.21 -15.55
C ASP A 189 15.90 -2.79 -16.94
N SER A 190 14.97 -2.89 -17.91
CA SER A 190 15.38 -3.15 -19.30
C SER A 190 14.31 -2.78 -20.34
N GLN A 191 14.76 -2.22 -21.46
CA GLN A 191 13.91 -1.91 -22.62
C GLN A 191 13.28 -3.18 -23.23
N ARG A 192 13.90 -4.34 -23.03
CA ARG A 192 13.39 -5.65 -23.47
C ARG A 192 12.06 -5.99 -22.81
N HIS A 193 11.90 -5.68 -21.52
CA HIS A 193 10.65 -5.94 -20.80
C HIS A 193 9.44 -5.18 -21.36
N PHE A 194 9.66 -4.04 -22.02
CA PHE A 194 8.58 -3.31 -22.67
C PHE A 194 8.05 -4.03 -23.91
N ASN A 195 8.90 -4.77 -24.63
CA ASN A 195 8.45 -5.51 -25.80
C ASN A 195 7.56 -6.67 -25.40
N ASP A 196 7.87 -7.30 -24.26
CA ASP A 196 7.12 -8.44 -23.75
C ASP A 196 5.85 -8.04 -23.01
N ILE A 197 5.67 -6.76 -22.66
CA ILE A 197 4.48 -6.33 -21.89
C ILE A 197 3.19 -6.63 -22.64
N ALA A 198 3.15 -6.40 -23.96
CA ALA A 198 1.97 -6.67 -24.76
C ALA A 198 1.63 -8.16 -24.75
N ILE A 199 2.63 -9.02 -24.94
CA ILE A 199 2.48 -10.48 -24.90
C ILE A 199 1.96 -10.93 -23.54
N ASN A 200 2.59 -10.47 -22.46
CA ASN A 200 2.22 -10.83 -21.09
C ASN A 200 0.80 -10.36 -20.72
N VAL A 201 0.43 -9.14 -21.13
CA VAL A 201 -0.91 -8.60 -20.91
C VAL A 201 -1.95 -9.36 -21.74
N SER A 202 -1.66 -9.73 -22.98
CA SER A 202 -2.57 -10.57 -23.77
C SER A 202 -2.80 -11.94 -23.15
N HIS A 203 -1.78 -12.56 -22.54
CA HIS A 203 -1.96 -13.80 -21.77
C HIS A 203 -2.85 -13.59 -20.53
N LEU A 204 -2.67 -12.46 -19.85
CA LEU A 204 -3.49 -12.03 -18.71
C LEU A 204 -4.96 -11.79 -19.09
N LEU A 205 -5.20 -11.30 -20.29
CA LEU A 205 -6.55 -11.11 -20.85
C LEU A 205 -7.17 -12.41 -21.37
N SER A 206 -6.51 -13.56 -21.21
CA SER A 206 -7.11 -14.84 -21.59
C SER A 206 -8.48 -15.05 -20.91
N PRO A 207 -9.52 -15.46 -21.65
CA PRO A 207 -10.83 -15.78 -21.07
C PRO A 207 -10.81 -16.92 -20.04
N THR A 208 -9.73 -17.72 -20.03
CA THR A 208 -9.53 -18.80 -19.05
C THR A 208 -9.27 -18.28 -17.63
N LEU A 209 -8.89 -17.00 -17.50
CA LEU A 209 -8.61 -16.35 -16.23
C LEU A 209 -9.83 -15.56 -15.78
N LYS A 210 -10.18 -15.68 -14.49
CA LYS A 210 -11.32 -14.97 -13.86
C LYS A 210 -10.98 -13.51 -13.48
N LEU A 211 -9.98 -12.93 -14.14
CA LEU A 211 -9.57 -11.57 -13.86
C LEU A 211 -10.67 -10.61 -14.29
N GLN A 212 -10.94 -9.63 -13.42
CA GLN A 212 -11.86 -8.52 -13.61
C GLN A 212 -11.10 -7.21 -13.86
N ARG A 213 -9.87 -7.10 -13.34
CA ARG A 213 -9.05 -5.89 -13.48
C ARG A 213 -7.56 -6.21 -13.54
N ILE A 214 -6.89 -5.62 -14.51
CA ILE A 214 -5.44 -5.65 -14.71
C ILE A 214 -4.95 -4.20 -14.74
N LEU A 215 -4.30 -3.76 -13.67
CA LEU A 215 -3.76 -2.42 -13.54
C LEU A 215 -2.24 -2.41 -13.77
N ILE A 216 -1.78 -1.64 -14.76
CA ILE A 216 -0.35 -1.43 -15.01
C ILE A 216 0.09 -0.08 -14.44
N ARG A 217 1.16 -0.08 -13.64
CA ARG A 217 1.70 1.13 -12.97
C ARG A 217 3.17 1.34 -13.33
N PRO A 218 3.50 2.14 -14.35
CA PRO A 218 4.88 2.45 -14.75
C PRO A 218 5.58 3.48 -13.82
N TYR A 219 5.35 3.42 -12.51
CA TYR A 219 5.81 4.41 -11.52
C TYR A 219 7.32 4.57 -11.40
N HIS A 220 8.08 3.54 -11.75
CA HIS A 220 9.53 3.60 -11.70
C HIS A 220 10.15 3.98 -13.05
N MET A 221 9.44 4.74 -13.89
CA MET A 221 9.90 5.07 -15.24
C MET A 221 9.93 6.57 -15.50
N PRO A 222 10.85 7.03 -16.37
CA PRO A 222 10.79 8.39 -16.92
C PRO A 222 9.48 8.65 -17.68
N PRO A 223 8.97 9.89 -17.70
CA PRO A 223 7.72 10.24 -18.39
C PRO A 223 7.66 9.78 -19.85
N GLU A 224 8.78 9.86 -20.58
CA GLU A 224 8.85 9.43 -21.98
C GLU A 224 8.60 7.92 -22.13
N THR A 225 9.07 7.14 -21.15
CA THR A 225 8.87 5.68 -21.12
C THR A 225 7.45 5.31 -20.69
N VAL A 226 6.86 6.08 -19.77
CA VAL A 226 5.44 5.93 -19.38
C VAL A 226 4.55 6.07 -20.62
N SER A 227 4.78 7.09 -21.46
CA SER A 227 4.04 7.29 -22.70
C SER A 227 4.17 6.11 -23.66
N ILE A 228 5.38 5.54 -23.82
CA ILE A 228 5.60 4.36 -24.68
C ILE A 228 4.81 3.15 -24.16
N VAL A 229 4.83 2.90 -22.84
CA VAL A 229 4.05 1.83 -22.22
C VAL A 229 2.56 2.05 -22.43
N ALA A 230 2.08 3.28 -22.20
CA ALA A 230 0.68 3.64 -22.39
C ALA A 230 0.20 3.41 -23.83
N SER A 231 0.97 3.86 -24.84
CA SER A 231 0.64 3.63 -26.25
C SER A 231 0.60 2.14 -26.62
N ARG A 232 1.49 1.32 -26.05
CA ARG A 232 1.51 -0.12 -26.30
C ARG A 232 0.31 -0.83 -25.67
N LEU A 233 -0.02 -0.47 -24.44
CA LEU A 233 -1.21 -0.99 -23.75
C LEU A 233 -2.49 -0.55 -24.46
N GLN A 234 -2.53 0.68 -24.98
CA GLN A 234 -3.66 1.17 -25.78
C GLN A 234 -3.86 0.30 -27.01
N LYS A 235 -2.79 0.00 -27.75
CA LYS A 235 -2.86 -0.90 -28.90
C LYS A 235 -3.40 -2.28 -28.53
N VAL A 236 -2.97 -2.86 -27.40
CA VAL A 236 -3.52 -4.15 -26.92
C VAL A 236 -5.01 -4.01 -26.58
N ALA A 237 -5.41 -2.92 -25.93
CA ALA A 237 -6.79 -2.65 -25.58
C ALA A 237 -7.67 -2.49 -26.84
N ASP A 238 -7.18 -1.78 -27.85
CA ASP A 238 -7.86 -1.57 -29.13
C ASP A 238 -7.99 -2.88 -29.93
N GLU A 239 -6.99 -3.75 -29.88
CA GLU A 239 -6.99 -5.06 -30.58
C GLU A 239 -7.88 -6.09 -29.89
N THR A 240 -7.97 -6.05 -28.56
CA THR A 240 -8.71 -7.04 -27.77
C THR A 240 -10.13 -6.60 -27.41
N HIS A 241 -10.40 -5.29 -27.48
CA HIS A 241 -11.62 -4.66 -26.98
C HIS A 241 -11.95 -5.03 -25.53
N ASP A 242 -10.93 -5.31 -24.72
CA ASP A 242 -11.10 -5.81 -23.36
C ASP A 242 -11.10 -4.67 -22.33
N THR A 243 -12.20 -4.55 -21.60
CA THR A 243 -12.44 -3.50 -20.60
C THR A 243 -11.69 -3.73 -19.29
N ARG A 244 -11.03 -4.88 -19.11
CA ARG A 244 -10.33 -5.21 -17.86
C ARG A 244 -8.95 -4.58 -17.76
N LEU A 245 -8.42 -3.97 -18.83
CA LEU A 245 -7.10 -3.35 -18.85
C LEU A 245 -7.14 -1.87 -18.40
N TRP A 246 -6.33 -1.55 -17.40
CA TRP A 246 -6.22 -0.23 -16.79
C TRP A 246 -4.76 0.22 -16.69
N ILE A 247 -4.53 1.53 -16.71
CA ILE A 247 -3.22 2.14 -16.51
C ILE A 247 -3.27 3.24 -15.46
N ASP A 248 -2.26 3.29 -14.61
CA ASP A 248 -1.99 4.42 -13.73
C ASP A 248 -0.72 5.12 -14.23
N ASP A 249 -0.88 5.98 -15.22
CA ASP A 249 0.19 6.73 -15.88
C ASP A 249 0.53 8.05 -15.18
N THR A 250 0.14 8.20 -13.91
CA THR A 250 0.44 9.38 -13.09
C THR A 250 1.96 9.62 -13.02
N PRO A 251 2.47 10.72 -13.60
CA PRO A 251 3.91 10.90 -13.73
C PRO A 251 4.52 11.32 -12.39
N ILE A 252 5.54 10.57 -11.93
CA ILE A 252 6.37 10.99 -10.81
C ILE A 252 7.48 11.89 -11.34
N THR A 253 7.34 13.20 -11.15
CA THR A 253 8.23 14.21 -11.74
C THR A 253 9.36 14.68 -10.80
N GLY A 254 10.46 15.12 -11.40
CA GLY A 254 11.61 15.75 -10.73
C GLY A 254 12.90 14.94 -10.81
N ALA A 255 14.03 15.59 -10.50
CA ALA A 255 15.35 14.98 -10.56
C ALA A 255 15.48 13.72 -9.66
N ASP A 256 14.77 13.72 -8.52
CA ASP A 256 14.77 12.62 -7.54
C ASP A 256 13.58 11.66 -7.71
N TRP A 257 13.03 11.52 -8.92
CA TRP A 257 11.80 10.73 -9.16
C TRP A 257 11.89 9.30 -8.60
N ARG A 258 13.07 8.64 -8.64
CA ARG A 258 13.26 7.29 -8.07
C ARG A 258 13.02 7.26 -6.57
N LYS A 259 13.55 8.26 -5.85
CA LYS A 259 13.39 8.39 -4.40
C LYS A 259 11.92 8.67 -4.08
N LYS A 260 11.30 9.61 -4.81
CA LYS A 260 9.87 9.93 -4.66
C LYS A 260 8.97 8.74 -4.95
N ALA A 261 9.27 7.95 -5.98
CA ALA A 261 8.52 6.74 -6.32
C ALA A 261 8.59 5.70 -5.20
N LYS A 262 9.77 5.53 -4.59
CA LYS A 262 9.92 4.66 -3.43
C LYS A 262 9.16 5.20 -2.20
N GLU A 263 9.23 6.51 -1.94
CA GLU A 263 8.50 7.14 -0.84
C GLU A 263 6.98 7.04 -1.03
N HIS A 264 6.50 7.21 -2.27
CA HIS A 264 5.10 7.06 -2.63
C HIS A 264 4.62 5.62 -2.43
N LEU A 265 5.36 4.61 -2.88
CA LEU A 265 5.01 3.20 -2.59
C LEU A 265 4.95 2.92 -1.08
N LEU A 266 5.91 3.44 -0.30
CA LEU A 266 5.89 3.27 1.16
C LEU A 266 4.69 3.95 1.82
N TYR A 267 4.26 5.08 1.26
CA TYR A 267 3.04 5.76 1.70
C TYR A 267 1.81 4.94 1.34
N GLU A 268 1.70 4.43 0.11
CA GLU A 268 0.55 3.62 -0.30
C GLU A 268 0.43 2.31 0.49
N GLU A 269 1.55 1.64 0.72
CA GLU A 269 1.62 0.46 1.57
C GLU A 269 1.09 0.74 2.98
N ALA A 270 1.28 1.95 3.50
CA ALA A 270 0.81 2.32 4.83
C ALA A 270 -0.65 2.81 4.84
N ASN A 271 -1.10 3.48 3.78
CA ASN A 271 -2.28 4.35 3.82
C ASN A 271 -3.34 4.06 2.76
N GLU A 272 -2.94 3.47 1.64
CA GLU A 272 -3.76 3.34 0.43
C GLU A 272 -3.88 1.88 -0.03
N GLN A 273 -3.84 0.95 0.94
CA GLN A 273 -3.86 -0.48 0.65
C GLN A 273 -5.12 -0.93 -0.10
N GLU A 274 -6.23 -0.20 0.02
CA GLU A 274 -7.49 -0.50 -0.68
C GLU A 274 -7.67 0.34 -1.95
N THR A 275 -7.23 1.61 -1.95
CA THR A 275 -7.45 2.52 -3.09
C THR A 275 -6.55 2.19 -4.27
N VAL A 276 -5.37 1.61 -4.04
CA VAL A 276 -4.42 1.23 -5.10
C VAL A 276 -5.03 0.25 -6.13
N TRP A 277 -5.98 -0.58 -5.74
CA TRP A 277 -6.60 -1.57 -6.63
C TRP A 277 -7.52 -0.94 -7.67
N TYR A 278 -8.05 0.25 -7.37
CA TYR A 278 -9.07 0.93 -8.15
C TYR A 278 -8.57 2.25 -8.75
N SER A 279 -7.26 2.52 -8.68
CA SER A 279 -6.63 3.69 -9.30
C SER A 279 -6.47 3.52 -10.82
N GLY A 280 -6.11 4.61 -11.48
CA GLY A 280 -5.84 4.66 -12.91
C GLY A 280 -7.09 4.82 -13.78
N ARG A 281 -6.87 4.87 -15.09
CA ARG A 281 -7.91 4.99 -16.12
C ARG A 281 -8.03 3.70 -16.93
N GLN A 282 -9.23 3.44 -17.42
CA GLN A 282 -9.50 2.31 -18.29
C GLN A 282 -8.88 2.56 -19.68
N MET A 283 -8.34 1.50 -20.30
CA MET A 283 -7.72 1.60 -21.62
C MET A 283 -8.72 1.41 -22.76
N TRP A 284 -9.82 0.70 -22.52
CA TRP A 284 -10.88 0.46 -23.50
C TRP A 284 -12.26 0.48 -22.86
N GLY A 285 -13.22 1.13 -23.52
CA GLY A 285 -14.58 1.38 -23.01
C GLY A 285 -14.85 2.87 -22.82
N GLU A 286 -16.14 3.24 -22.81
CA GLU A 286 -16.55 4.62 -22.54
C GLU A 286 -16.36 4.95 -21.05
N LEU A 287 -15.74 6.10 -20.78
CA LEU A 287 -15.70 6.75 -19.47
C LEU A 287 -17.09 7.23 -19.05
#